data_AF-A0A1Q9RS02-F1
#
_entry.id   AF-A0A1Q9RS02-F1
#
_cell.length_a   1.000
_cell.length_b   1.000
_cell.length_c   1.000
_cell.angle_alpha   90.00
_cell.angle_beta   90.00
_cell.angle_gamma   90.00
#
_symmetry.space_group_name_H-M   'P 1'
#
loop_
_entity.id
_entity.type
_entity.pdbx_description
1 polymer ?
#
loop_
_entity_poly.entity_id
_entity_poly.type
_entity_poly.pdbx_seq_one_letter_code
_entity_poly.pdbx_strand_id
1 'polypeptide(L)' 'MPKVSVYLPDDLYRAAQERKLSLSALTQEAVERAVRTSERKEWVARVRARPRRVDKEIDTAALLDEVREEFGT' A
#
# COMPACT_ATOMS: atom_id res chain seq x y z
N MET A 1 11.13 -13.04 -19.17
CA MET A 1 10.03 -12.06 -19.01
C MET A 1 9.44 -11.72 -20.37
N PRO A 2 8.12 -11.54 -20.50
CA PRO A 2 7.51 -11.07 -21.74
C PRO A 2 7.96 -9.63 -22.05
N LYS A 3 8.08 -9.29 -23.34
CA LYS A 3 8.33 -7.93 -23.78
C LYS A 3 7.00 -7.16 -23.82
N VAL A 4 6.95 -6.01 -23.15
CA VAL A 4 5.78 -5.13 -23.12
C VAL A 4 6.21 -3.75 -23.62
N SER A 5 5.37 -3.13 -24.45
CA SER A 5 5.57 -1.75 -24.91
C SER A 5 4.64 -0.83 -24.10
N VAL A 6 5.19 0.23 -23.52
CA VAL A 6 4.45 1.19 -22.69
C VAL A 6 4.65 2.58 -23.25
N TYR A 7 3.56 3.31 -23.41
CA TYR A 7 3.60 4.71 -23.83
C TYR A 7 3.79 5.60 -22.61
N LEU A 8 4.78 6.48 -22.66
CA LEU A 8 5.05 7.47 -21.63
C LEU A 8 4.86 8.88 -22.21
N PRO A 9 4.33 9.82 -21.42
CA PRO A 9 4.47 11.25 -21.67
C PRO A 9 5.95 11.66 -21.89
N ASP A 10 6.18 12.57 -22.84
CA ASP A 10 7.52 13.02 -23.24
C ASP A 10 8.31 13.64 -22.09
N ASP A 11 7.64 14.37 -21.21
CA ASP A 11 8.23 14.98 -20.01
C ASP A 11 8.77 13.92 -19.04
N LEU A 12 8.01 12.84 -18.80
CA LEU A 12 8.45 11.72 -17.97
C LEU A 12 9.61 10.95 -18.61
N TYR A 13 9.55 10.74 -19.93
CA TYR A 13 10.65 10.11 -20.65
C TYR A 13 11.95 10.93 -20.54
N ARG A 14 11.88 12.25 -20.77
CA ARG A 14 13.03 13.16 -20.63
C ARG A 14 13.58 13.16 -19.22
N ALA A 15 12.71 13.27 -18.21
CA ALA A 15 13.13 13.25 -16.81
C ALA A 15 13.85 11.94 -16.43
N ALA A 16 13.40 10.79 -16.95
CA ALA A 16 14.05 9.51 -16.73
C ALA A 16 15.43 9.44 -17.42
N GLN A 17 15.55 9.94 -18.65
CA GLN A 17 16.80 9.98 -19.41
C GLN A 17 17.85 10.89 -18.76
N GLU A 18 17.47 12.11 -18.38
CA GLU A 18 18.35 13.09 -17.71
C GLU A 18 18.95 12.52 -16.42
N ARG A 19 18.15 11.76 -15.68
CA ARG A 19 18.55 11.12 -14.42
C ARG A 19 19.16 9.72 -14.61
N LYS A 20 19.32 9.28 -15.86
CA LYS A 20 19.86 7.95 -16.23
C LYS A 20 19.12 6.79 -15.54
N LEU A 21 17.81 6.94 -15.36
CA LEU A 21 16.97 5.92 -14.73
C LEU A 21 16.58 4.85 -15.75
N SER A 22 16.61 3.59 -15.32
CA SER A 22 16.17 2.47 -16.14
C SER A 22 14.64 2.46 -16.25
N LEU A 23 14.12 2.74 -17.45
CA LEU A 23 12.67 2.71 -17.71
C LEU A 23 12.06 1.34 -17.44
N SER A 24 12.79 0.25 -17.69
CA SER A 24 12.30 -1.09 -17.41
C SER A 24 12.19 -1.34 -15.90
N ALA A 25 13.17 -0.89 -15.11
CA ALA A 25 13.14 -1.01 -13.65
C ALA A 25 12.02 -0.14 -13.05
N LEU A 26 11.89 1.11 -13.50
CA LEU A 26 10.81 2.00 -13.07
C LEU A 26 9.43 1.43 -13.39
N THR A 27 9.27 0.86 -14.58
CA THR A 27 8.00 0.23 -14.98
C THR A 27 7.70 -0.99 -14.11
N GLN A 28 8.70 -1.84 -13.85
CA GLN A 28 8.53 -3.01 -12.99
C GLN A 28 8.13 -2.62 -11.56
N GLU A 29 8.84 -1.65 -10.96
CA GLU A 29 8.53 -1.16 -9.62
C GLU A 29 7.12 -0.55 -9.56
N ALA A 30 6.76 0.26 -10.56
CA ALA A 30 5.43 0.89 -10.62
C ALA A 30 4.32 -0.17 -10.73
N VAL A 31 4.52 -1.20 -11.56
CA VAL A 31 3.56 -2.31 -11.69
C VAL A 31 3.45 -3.10 -10.39
N GLU A 32 4.57 -3.48 -9.77
CA GLU A 32 4.56 -4.21 -8.49
C GLU A 32 3.84 -3.41 -7.40
N ARG A 33 4.16 -2.11 -7.27
CA ARG A 33 3.52 -1.22 -6.31
C ARG A 33 2.02 -1.09 -6.56
N ALA A 34 1.60 -1.01 -7.82
CA ALA A 34 0.20 -0.92 -8.20
C ALA A 34 -0.56 -2.20 -7.82
N VAL A 35 -0.01 -3.38 -8.16
CA VAL A 35 -0.59 -4.68 -7.81
C VAL A 35 -0.74 -4.81 -6.29
N ARG A 36 0.35 -4.60 -5.53
CA ARG A 36 0.32 -4.66 -4.06
C ARG A 36 -0.68 -3.69 -3.44
N THR A 37 -0.82 -2.51 -4.04
CA THR A 37 -1.81 -1.51 -3.57
C THR A 37 -3.23 -1.97 -3.84
N SER A 38 -3.50 -2.58 -5.00
CA SER A 38 -4.81 -3.15 -5.33
C SER A 38 -5.18 -4.26 -4.36
N GLU A 39 -4.29 -5.24 -4.18
CA GLU A 39 -4.50 -6.37 -3.27
C GLU A 39 -4.80 -5.90 -1.84
N ARG A 40 -4.06 -4.90 -1.35
CA ARG A 40 -4.30 -4.30 -0.03
C ARG A 40 -5.67 -3.63 0.04
N LYS A 41 -6.08 -2.88 -0.98
CA LYS A 41 -7.40 -2.23 -1.02
C LYS A 41 -8.51 -3.27 -1.01
N GLU A 42 -8.38 -4.33 -1.81
CA GLU A 42 -9.34 -5.44 -1.83
C GLU A 42 -9.41 -6.15 -0.49
N TRP A 43 -8.26 -6.40 0.15
CA TRP A 43 -8.22 -6.99 1.49
C TRP A 43 -8.92 -6.10 2.52
N VAL A 44 -8.65 -4.79 2.54
CA VAL A 44 -9.34 -3.84 3.42
C VAL A 44 -10.86 -3.86 3.17
N ALA A 45 -11.28 -3.86 1.90
CA ALA A 45 -12.70 -3.93 1.55
C ALA A 45 -13.33 -5.23 2.06
N ARG A 46 -12.68 -6.38 1.87
CA ARG A 46 -13.15 -7.67 2.41
C ARG A 46 -13.25 -7.66 3.93
N VAL A 47 -12.28 -7.08 4.64
CA VAL A 47 -12.30 -6.99 6.10
C VAL A 47 -13.44 -6.11 6.57
N ARG A 48 -13.64 -4.94 5.95
CA ARG A 48 -14.74 -4.01 6.29
C ARG A 48 -16.12 -4.57 5.99
N ALA A 49 -16.26 -5.42 4.98
CA ALA A 49 -17.51 -6.06 4.63
C ALA A 49 -17.89 -7.22 5.57
N ARG A 50 -17.00 -7.65 6.48
CA ARG A 50 -17.30 -8.75 7.41
C ARG A 50 -18.36 -8.29 8.42
N PRO A 51 -19.37 -9.13 8.71
CA PRO A 51 -20.32 -8.84 9.78
C PRO A 51 -19.59 -8.75 11.12
N ARG A 52 -20.04 -7.81 11.96
CA ARG A 52 -19.56 -7.70 13.33
C ARG A 52 -19.89 -9.00 14.07
N ARG A 53 -18.91 -9.54 14.80
CA ARG A 53 -19.11 -10.73 15.64
C ARG A 53 -19.62 -10.40 17.04
N VAL A 54 -19.40 -9.15 17.46
CA VAL A 54 -19.72 -8.64 18.79
C VAL A 54 -20.15 -7.19 18.63
N ASP A 55 -21.23 -6.79 19.31
CA ASP A 55 -21.79 -5.43 19.25
C ASP A 55 -21.20 -4.50 20.31
N LYS A 56 -20.43 -5.06 21.25
CA LYS A 56 -19.68 -4.28 22.25
C LYS A 56 -18.60 -3.45 21.57
N GLU A 57 -18.71 -2.14 21.70
CA GLU A 57 -17.64 -1.22 21.35
C GLU A 57 -16.52 -1.30 22.38
N ILE A 58 -15.29 -1.42 21.92
CA ILE A 58 -14.09 -1.49 22.78
C ILE A 58 -13.28 -0.25 22.48
N ASP A 59 -13.10 0.60 23.48
CA ASP A 59 -12.16 1.71 23.39
C ASP A 59 -10.73 1.18 23.53
N THR A 60 -10.14 0.86 22.39
CA THR A 60 -8.76 0.37 22.33
C THR A 60 -7.74 1.42 22.76
N ALA A 61 -8.04 2.72 22.67
CA ALA A 61 -7.10 3.75 23.11
C ALA A 61 -7.01 3.75 24.63
N ALA A 62 -8.15 3.81 25.32
CA ALA A 62 -8.21 3.74 26.78
C ALA A 62 -7.56 2.45 27.33
N LEU A 63 -7.83 1.31 26.69
CA LEU A 63 -7.22 0.02 27.06
C LEU A 63 -5.69 0.00 26.92
N LEU A 64 -5.16 0.60 25.86
CA LEU A 64 -3.70 0.66 25.65
C LEU A 64 -3.02 1.62 26.61
N ASP A 65 -3.71 2.68 27.02
CA ASP A 65 -3.23 3.59 28.05
C ASP A 65 -3.22 2.93 29.43
N GLU A 66 -4.29 2.21 29.81
CA GLU A 66 -4.37 1.42 31.05
C GLU A 66 -3.22 0.40 31.15
N VAL A 67 -2.98 -0.39 30.08
CA VAL A 67 -1.89 -1.37 30.06
C VAL A 67 -0.52 -0.69 30.15
N ARG A 68 -0.36 0.49 29.54
CA ARG A 68 0.90 1.25 29.62
C ARG A 68 1.15 1.77 31.02
N GLU A 69 0.11 2.22 31.72
CA GLU A 69 0.20 2.64 33.13
C GLU A 69 0.53 1.45 34.05
N GLU A 70 -0.03 0.27 33.79
CA GLU A 70 0.16 -0.92 34.61
C GLU A 70 1.53 -1.59 34.39
N PHE A 71 2.02 -1.64 33.15
CA PHE A 71 3.21 -2.43 32.77
C PHE A 71 4.37 -1.63 32.16
N GLY A 72 4.24 -0.31 32.02
CA GLY A 72 5.28 0.56 31.46
C GLY A 72 6.42 0.83 32.44
N THR A 73 7.33 -0.13 32.60
CA THR A 73 8.68 0.06 33.17
C THR A 73 9.73 -0.33 32.14
#